data_AF-A0A6J6J347-F1
#
_entry.id   AF-A0A6J6J347-F1
#
_cell.length_a   1.000
_cell.length_b   1.000
_cell.length_c   1.000
_cell.angle_alpha   90.00
_cell.angle_beta   90.00
_cell.angle_gamma   90.00
#
_symmetry.space_group_name_H-M   'P 1'
#
loop_
_entity.id
_entity.type
_entity.pdbx_description
1 polymer ?
#
loop_
_entity_poly.entity_id
_entity_poly.type
_entity_poly.pdbx_seq_one_letter_code
_entity_poly.pdbx_strand_id
1 'polypeptide(L)'
;MRTKISRAAVAGTAALIGLAVLAPTAQAAEGETSLATVLKVGQSKFDRDYADFDILTKAVETVLGAKPNSNVKLLADGKTALTVFAPTDQAFLNLATTLSGKKVKTEAAAFKVVAGLGVDTVENVLLYHVVPGSTILSQDALKANGAKLKSAVEGKTIGVKVTSKPAIILSDYAPKLTNPQVILTKVDINKGNKQVAHGIDGVLLPFAP
;
A
#
# COMPACT_ATOMS: atom_id res chain seq x y z
N MET A 1 -34.83 -82.95 26.27
CA MET A 1 -33.64 -83.54 26.92
C MET A 1 -32.43 -83.28 26.01
N ARG A 2 -31.34 -82.75 26.60
CA ARG A 2 -29.97 -82.51 26.07
C ARG A 2 -29.57 -81.03 25.91
N THR A 3 -29.17 -80.50 27.07
CA THR A 3 -28.16 -79.48 27.34
C THR A 3 -26.94 -79.58 26.42
N LYS A 4 -26.37 -78.44 25.98
CA LYS A 4 -24.93 -78.16 26.00
C LYS A 4 -24.65 -76.65 26.13
N ILE A 5 -23.78 -76.32 27.08
CA ILE A 5 -23.21 -74.99 27.37
C ILE A 5 -21.79 -74.97 26.80
N SER A 6 -21.29 -73.76 26.53
CA SER A 6 -19.88 -73.31 26.52
C SER A 6 -19.14 -73.33 25.18
N ARG A 7 -18.75 -72.13 24.69
CA ARG A 7 -17.39 -71.57 24.91
C ARG A 7 -17.27 -70.14 24.38
N ALA A 8 -16.63 -69.30 25.18
CA ALA A 8 -16.23 -67.94 24.87
C ALA A 8 -15.03 -67.88 23.92
N ALA A 9 -14.95 -66.82 23.11
CA ALA A 9 -13.69 -66.17 22.71
C ALA A 9 -13.99 -64.73 22.27
N VAL A 10 -13.40 -63.77 22.98
CA VAL A 10 -13.37 -62.33 22.67
C VAL A 10 -12.05 -62.04 21.96
N ALA A 11 -12.10 -61.25 20.88
CA ALA A 11 -11.07 -60.39 20.26
C ALA A 11 -11.37 -60.38 18.75
N GLY A 12 -11.65 -59.29 18.06
CA GLY A 12 -11.21 -57.90 18.24
C GLY A 12 -10.61 -57.48 16.90
N THR A 13 -11.33 -56.71 16.09
CA THR A 13 -10.77 -55.96 14.96
C THR A 13 -11.41 -54.59 14.92
N ALA A 14 -10.58 -53.58 15.16
CA ALA A 14 -10.93 -52.18 15.25
C ALA A 14 -11.36 -51.64 13.88
N ALA A 15 -12.46 -50.89 13.87
CA ALA A 15 -12.84 -50.05 12.74
C ALA A 15 -11.89 -48.84 12.66
N LEU A 16 -11.08 -48.77 11.61
CA LEU A 16 -10.29 -47.58 11.29
C LEU A 16 -11.23 -46.51 10.72
N ILE A 17 -11.71 -45.62 11.58
CA ILE A 17 -12.28 -44.34 11.17
C ILE A 17 -11.10 -43.44 10.79
N GLY A 18 -10.84 -43.30 9.49
CA GLY A 18 -9.85 -42.37 8.96
C GLY A 18 -10.28 -40.93 9.15
N LEU A 19 -9.88 -40.30 10.26
CA LEU A 19 -9.91 -38.85 10.42
C LEU A 19 -8.74 -38.27 9.61
N ALA A 20 -9.03 -37.76 8.41
CA ALA A 20 -8.09 -36.91 7.70
C ALA A 20 -7.96 -35.59 8.47
N VAL A 21 -6.89 -35.45 9.26
CA VAL A 21 -6.50 -34.17 9.86
C VAL A 21 -6.00 -33.29 8.71
N LEU A 22 -6.79 -32.31 8.29
CA LEU A 22 -6.29 -31.20 7.49
C LEU A 22 -5.28 -30.45 8.36
N ALA A 23 -3.98 -30.64 8.10
CA ALA A 23 -2.95 -29.81 8.70
C ALA A 23 -3.25 -28.34 8.35
N PRO A 24 -3.14 -27.40 9.29
CA PRO A 24 -3.20 -25.98 8.94
C PRO A 24 -2.06 -25.75 7.94
N THR A 25 -2.41 -25.30 6.73
CA THR A 25 -1.43 -24.76 5.81
C THR A 25 -0.69 -23.67 6.57
N ALA A 26 0.60 -23.86 6.80
CA ALA A 26 1.45 -22.85 7.43
C ALA A 26 1.45 -21.64 6.51
N GLN A 27 0.54 -20.69 6.78
CA GLN A 27 0.64 -19.35 6.24
C GLN A 27 1.97 -18.83 6.75
N ALA A 28 2.96 -18.63 5.87
CA ALA A 28 4.20 -17.99 6.25
C ALA A 28 3.83 -16.69 6.98
N ALA A 29 4.29 -16.53 8.22
CA ALA A 29 4.02 -15.31 8.97
C ALA A 29 4.56 -14.14 8.16
N GLU A 30 3.68 -13.20 7.78
CA GLU A 30 4.08 -11.99 7.08
C GLU A 30 5.02 -11.20 7.98
N GLY A 31 6.13 -10.71 7.40
CA GLY A 31 7.07 -9.87 8.10
C GLY A 31 6.46 -8.54 8.56
N GLU A 32 7.10 -7.90 9.53
CA GLU A 32 6.64 -6.64 10.13
C GLU A 32 7.60 -5.48 9.79
N THR A 33 8.36 -5.56 8.70
CA THR A 33 9.19 -4.44 8.25
C THR A 33 8.28 -3.30 7.82
N SER A 34 8.49 -2.10 8.38
CA SER A 34 7.65 -0.94 8.08
C SER A 34 8.06 -0.24 6.80
N LEU A 35 7.10 0.37 6.11
CA LEU A 35 7.36 1.16 4.91
C LEU A 35 8.18 2.42 5.21
N ALA A 36 8.07 3.00 6.40
CA ALA A 36 8.94 4.10 6.82
C ALA A 36 10.41 3.68 6.77
N THR A 37 10.71 2.43 7.13
CA THR A 37 12.07 1.89 7.06
C THR A 37 12.50 1.66 5.61
N VAL A 38 11.65 1.02 4.79
CA VAL A 38 11.97 0.68 3.39
C VAL A 38 12.09 1.91 2.51
N LEU A 39 11.24 2.91 2.72
CA LEU A 39 11.29 4.20 2.03
C LEU A 39 12.33 5.15 2.63
N LYS A 40 13.03 4.78 3.71
CA LYS A 40 14.06 5.60 4.38
C LYS A 40 13.54 6.96 4.89
N VAL A 41 12.33 6.98 5.45
CA VAL A 41 11.80 8.16 6.15
C VAL A 41 12.76 8.57 7.27
N GLY A 42 13.10 9.85 7.36
CA GLY A 42 14.12 10.37 8.28
C GLY A 42 15.52 10.52 7.64
N GLN A 43 15.70 10.05 6.40
CA GLN A 43 17.00 10.06 5.71
C GLN A 43 16.93 10.73 4.32
N SER A 44 15.86 11.47 4.01
CA SER A 44 15.67 12.14 2.72
C SER A 44 16.85 13.06 2.38
N LYS A 45 17.38 13.00 1.15
CA LYS A 45 18.48 13.85 0.69
C LYS A 45 18.23 14.32 -0.74
N PHE A 46 17.60 15.48 -0.87
CA PHE A 46 17.31 16.03 -2.18
C PHE A 46 18.51 15.99 -3.12
N ASP A 47 18.35 15.28 -4.23
CA ASP A 47 19.38 15.03 -5.21
C ASP A 47 18.86 15.23 -6.64
N ARG A 48 19.19 14.33 -7.56
CA ARG A 48 18.79 14.38 -8.97
C ARG A 48 18.22 13.04 -9.47
N ASP A 49 18.04 12.06 -8.58
CA ASP A 49 17.40 10.79 -8.88
C ASP A 49 15.88 10.90 -8.69
N TYR A 50 15.22 11.49 -9.69
CA TYR A 50 13.77 11.68 -9.65
C TYR A 50 12.95 10.37 -9.65
N ALA A 51 13.59 9.21 -9.67
CA ALA A 51 12.93 7.91 -9.59
C ALA A 51 12.74 7.45 -8.14
N ASP A 52 13.38 8.06 -7.15
CA ASP A 52 13.22 7.72 -5.74
C ASP A 52 12.03 8.45 -5.09
N PHE A 53 12.04 8.55 -3.76
CA PHE A 53 10.92 8.98 -2.94
C PHE A 53 11.33 10.04 -1.90
N ASP A 54 12.38 10.82 -2.18
CA ASP A 54 12.92 11.80 -1.23
C ASP A 54 11.95 12.95 -0.91
N ILE A 55 11.16 13.42 -1.87
CA ILE A 55 10.10 14.40 -1.61
C ILE A 55 8.98 13.78 -0.76
N LEU A 56 8.60 12.53 -1.05
CA LEU A 56 7.56 11.83 -0.28
C LEU A 56 7.97 11.67 1.18
N THR A 57 9.19 11.19 1.41
CA THR A 57 9.74 10.96 2.75
C THR A 57 9.89 12.27 3.52
N LYS A 58 10.34 13.34 2.85
CA LYS A 58 10.38 14.68 3.45
C LYS A 58 9.00 15.22 3.81
N ALA A 59 7.98 14.96 2.99
CA ALA A 59 6.60 15.34 3.30
C ALA A 59 6.08 14.60 4.54
N VAL A 60 6.36 13.29 4.64
CA VAL A 60 6.04 12.48 5.84
C VAL A 60 6.73 13.05 7.08
N GLU A 61 8.04 13.33 7.01
CA GLU A 61 8.78 13.95 8.13
C GLU A 61 8.18 15.28 8.56
N THR A 62 7.82 16.13 7.60
CA THR A 62 7.27 17.47 7.87
C THR A 62 5.92 17.37 8.55
N VAL A 63 5.05 16.48 8.09
CA VAL A 63 3.75 16.24 8.72
C VAL A 63 3.92 15.67 10.12
N LEU A 64 4.80 14.68 10.33
CA LEU A 64 5.02 14.10 11.66
C LEU A 64 5.69 15.07 12.63
N GLY A 65 6.57 15.96 12.14
CA GLY A 65 7.17 17.01 12.94
C GLY A 65 6.17 18.07 13.42
N ALA A 66 5.21 18.43 12.56
CA ALA A 66 4.13 19.37 12.92
C ALA A 66 2.96 18.71 13.66
N LYS A 67 2.69 17.43 13.37
CA LYS A 67 1.54 16.64 13.86
C LYS A 67 1.99 15.21 14.24
N PRO A 68 2.61 15.03 15.42
CA PRO A 68 3.11 13.72 15.84
C PRO A 68 2.01 12.66 16.01
N ASN A 69 0.75 13.09 16.20
CA ASN A 69 -0.40 12.20 16.33
C ASN A 69 -1.08 11.84 15.00
N SER A 70 -0.58 12.34 13.87
CA SER A 70 -1.12 12.04 12.54
C SER A 70 -1.15 10.53 12.27
N ASN A 71 -2.16 10.07 11.53
CA ASN A 71 -2.25 8.69 11.06
C ASN A 71 -1.14 8.33 10.06
N VAL A 72 -0.39 9.32 9.54
CA VAL A 72 0.82 9.09 8.73
C VAL A 72 1.85 8.26 9.51
N LYS A 73 1.83 8.28 10.85
CA LYS A 73 2.72 7.45 11.68
C LYS A 73 2.52 5.95 11.49
N LEU A 74 1.37 5.51 10.95
CA LEU A 74 1.10 4.10 10.65
C LEU A 74 2.06 3.53 9.60
N LEU A 75 2.69 4.39 8.78
CA LEU A 75 3.74 3.97 7.87
C LEU A 75 4.98 3.42 8.61
N ALA A 76 5.17 3.77 9.88
CA ALA A 76 6.21 3.23 10.73
C ALA A 76 5.76 1.98 11.53
N ASP A 77 4.46 1.67 11.55
CA ASP A 77 3.91 0.51 12.24
C ASP A 77 3.77 -0.70 11.31
N GLY A 78 4.85 -1.46 11.15
CA GLY A 78 4.88 -2.64 10.29
C GLY A 78 3.95 -3.78 10.70
N LYS A 79 3.25 -3.68 11.84
CA LYS A 79 2.22 -4.66 12.27
C LYS A 79 0.86 -4.41 11.61
N THR A 80 0.62 -3.18 11.19
CA THR A 80 -0.64 -2.79 10.54
C THR A 80 -0.55 -3.04 9.05
N ALA A 81 -1.48 -3.85 8.52
CA ALA A 81 -1.55 -4.11 7.09
C ALA A 81 -2.04 -2.88 6.32
N LEU A 82 -1.29 -2.45 5.31
CA LEU A 82 -1.67 -1.33 4.44
C LEU A 82 -0.96 -1.40 3.09
N THR A 83 -1.55 -0.75 2.10
CA THR A 83 -0.92 -0.51 0.79
C THR A 83 -0.72 0.99 0.59
N VAL A 84 0.46 1.41 0.13
CA VAL A 84 0.75 2.80 -0.20
C VAL A 84 1.00 2.95 -1.69
N PHE A 85 0.32 3.88 -2.33
CA PHE A 85 0.73 4.35 -3.65
C PHE A 85 1.75 5.47 -3.46
N ALA A 86 3.03 5.18 -3.67
CA ALA A 86 4.12 6.11 -3.39
C ALA A 86 4.46 6.93 -4.66
N PRO A 87 4.16 8.23 -4.72
CA PRO A 87 4.58 9.06 -5.85
C PRO A 87 6.10 9.21 -5.84
N THR A 88 6.71 9.07 -7.01
CA THR A 88 8.14 9.35 -7.16
C THR A 88 8.43 10.84 -7.11
N ASP A 89 9.70 11.20 -6.98
CA ASP A 89 10.12 12.59 -7.00
C ASP A 89 9.75 13.29 -8.31
N GLN A 90 9.86 12.59 -9.45
CA GLN A 90 9.36 13.08 -10.74
C GLN A 90 7.87 13.42 -10.70
N ALA A 91 7.04 12.63 -10.00
CA ALA A 91 5.62 12.88 -9.84
C ALA A 91 5.37 14.21 -9.11
N PHE A 92 6.13 14.47 -8.05
CA PHE A 92 6.06 15.74 -7.32
C PHE A 92 6.58 16.92 -8.14
N LEU A 93 7.65 16.77 -8.93
CA LEU A 93 8.10 17.81 -9.86
C LEU A 93 7.02 18.16 -10.89
N ASN A 94 6.30 17.16 -11.41
CA ASN A 94 5.21 17.35 -12.35
C ASN A 94 4.03 18.08 -11.70
N LEU A 95 3.64 17.68 -10.48
CA LEU A 95 2.60 18.37 -9.71
C LEU A 95 3.01 19.81 -9.43
N ALA A 96 4.21 20.05 -8.90
CA ALA A 96 4.70 21.38 -8.56
C ALA A 96 4.79 22.30 -9.79
N THR A 97 5.19 21.76 -10.94
CA THR A 97 5.19 22.49 -12.21
C THR A 97 3.78 22.92 -12.61
N THR A 98 2.81 22.02 -12.43
CA THR A 98 1.41 22.29 -12.76
C THR A 98 0.80 23.32 -11.81
N LEU A 99 0.99 23.17 -10.49
CA LEU A 99 0.44 24.08 -9.48
C LEU A 99 1.05 25.49 -9.53
N SER A 100 2.34 25.59 -9.84
CA SER A 100 3.04 26.89 -9.89
C SER A 100 2.93 27.59 -11.26
N GLY A 101 2.46 26.89 -12.30
CA GLY A 101 2.46 27.37 -13.69
C GLY A 101 3.85 27.60 -14.27
N LYS A 102 4.92 27.16 -13.60
CA LYS A 102 6.32 27.36 -13.99
C LYS A 102 7.07 26.04 -13.90
N LYS A 103 8.02 25.82 -14.81
CA LYS A 103 8.82 24.59 -14.81
C LYS A 103 9.67 24.49 -13.54
N VAL A 104 9.34 23.52 -12.68
CA VAL A 104 10.11 23.14 -11.51
C VAL A 104 11.10 22.05 -11.91
N LYS A 105 12.37 22.17 -11.48
CA LYS A 105 13.47 21.30 -11.92
C LYS A 105 14.27 20.66 -10.78
N THR A 106 13.94 20.97 -9.53
CA THR A 106 14.66 20.46 -8.36
C THR A 106 13.68 19.98 -7.32
N GLU A 107 14.07 18.96 -6.56
CA GLU A 107 13.23 18.39 -5.52
C GLU A 107 12.96 19.40 -4.40
N ALA A 108 13.97 20.17 -4.01
CA ALA A 108 13.81 21.25 -3.04
C ALA A 108 12.74 22.28 -3.46
N ALA A 109 12.69 22.63 -4.75
CA ALA A 109 11.68 23.55 -5.26
C ALA A 109 10.30 22.90 -5.36
N ALA A 110 10.23 21.62 -5.76
CA ALA A 110 8.99 20.86 -5.80
C ALA A 110 8.39 20.70 -4.40
N PHE A 111 9.21 20.27 -3.44
CA PHE A 111 8.85 20.18 -2.04
C PHE A 111 8.37 21.53 -1.48
N LYS A 112 9.03 22.65 -1.81
CA LYS A 112 8.58 23.98 -1.37
C LYS A 112 7.18 24.33 -1.86
N VAL A 113 6.84 24.00 -3.11
CA VAL A 113 5.49 24.21 -3.65
C VAL A 113 4.47 23.34 -2.93
N VAL A 114 4.77 22.05 -2.74
CA VAL A 114 3.89 21.08 -2.07
C VAL A 114 3.69 21.45 -0.60
N ALA A 115 4.76 21.76 0.13
CA ALA A 115 4.70 22.22 1.52
C ALA A 115 3.96 23.55 1.66
N GLY A 116 3.99 24.40 0.62
CA GLY A 116 3.24 25.64 0.53
C GLY A 116 1.71 25.47 0.53
N LEU A 117 1.20 24.26 0.27
CA LEU A 117 -0.23 23.93 0.39
C LEU A 117 -0.72 23.90 1.86
N GLY A 118 0.20 23.94 2.82
CA GLY A 118 -0.08 23.84 4.24
C GLY A 118 -0.03 22.39 4.75
N VAL A 119 0.39 22.22 6.01
CA VAL A 119 0.60 20.90 6.64
C VAL A 119 -0.67 20.06 6.62
N ASP A 120 -1.84 20.65 6.86
CA ASP A 120 -3.14 19.95 6.85
C ASP A 120 -3.45 19.35 5.47
N THR A 121 -3.20 20.13 4.42
CA THR A 121 -3.40 19.69 3.04
C THR A 121 -2.44 18.57 2.68
N VAL A 122 -1.16 18.73 3.04
CA VAL A 122 -0.12 17.72 2.79
C VAL A 122 -0.42 16.42 3.53
N GLU A 123 -0.85 16.49 4.80
CA GLU A 123 -1.28 15.31 5.56
C GLU A 123 -2.44 14.58 4.86
N ASN A 124 -3.47 15.30 4.43
CA ASN A 124 -4.59 14.71 3.72
C ASN A 124 -4.17 14.07 2.39
N VAL A 125 -3.26 14.70 1.65
CA VAL A 125 -2.69 14.12 0.42
C VAL A 125 -1.93 12.84 0.74
N LEU A 126 -1.05 12.83 1.76
CA LEU A 126 -0.32 11.63 2.16
C LEU A 126 -1.25 10.48 2.58
N LEU A 127 -2.26 10.76 3.40
CA LEU A 127 -3.25 9.76 3.82
C LEU A 127 -4.10 9.27 2.66
N TYR A 128 -4.34 10.10 1.64
CA TYR A 128 -5.09 9.70 0.46
C TYR A 128 -4.35 8.63 -0.35
N HIS A 129 -3.02 8.58 -0.28
CA HIS A 129 -2.21 7.54 -0.91
C HIS A 129 -2.18 6.22 -0.14
N VAL A 130 -2.73 6.17 1.07
CA VAL A 130 -2.74 4.98 1.93
C VAL A 130 -4.08 4.26 1.82
N VAL A 131 -4.04 2.96 1.54
CA VAL A 131 -5.18 2.04 1.58
C VAL A 131 -5.03 1.15 2.82
N PRO A 132 -5.74 1.45 3.92
CA PRO A 132 -5.60 0.71 5.17
C PRO A 132 -6.27 -0.68 5.10
N GLY A 133 -5.73 -1.63 5.86
CA GLY A 133 -6.35 -2.95 6.07
C GLY A 133 -6.22 -3.92 4.91
N SER A 134 -5.38 -3.63 3.91
CA SER A 134 -5.17 -4.52 2.77
C SER A 134 -3.75 -4.42 2.24
N THR A 135 -3.11 -5.57 2.05
CA THR A 135 -1.84 -5.72 1.35
C THR A 135 -2.15 -6.15 -0.08
N ILE A 136 -2.16 -5.20 -1.00
CA ILE A 136 -2.52 -5.44 -2.40
C ILE A 136 -1.21 -5.64 -3.16
N LEU A 137 -0.96 -6.85 -3.66
CA LEU A 137 0.19 -7.10 -4.53
C LEU A 137 -0.17 -6.82 -5.99
N SER A 138 0.86 -6.63 -6.82
CA SER A 138 0.74 -6.32 -8.25
C SER A 138 -0.11 -7.34 -9.00
N GLN A 139 -0.01 -8.62 -8.66
CA GLN A 139 -0.80 -9.70 -9.26
C GLN A 139 -2.29 -9.58 -9.00
N ASP A 140 -2.68 -9.08 -7.82
CA ASP A 140 -4.07 -8.84 -7.46
C ASP A 140 -4.56 -7.51 -8.05
N ALA A 141 -3.69 -6.49 -8.06
CA ALA A 141 -3.98 -5.19 -8.67
C ALA A 141 -4.30 -5.30 -10.17
N LEU A 142 -3.63 -6.19 -10.91
CA LEU A 142 -3.93 -6.46 -12.33
C LEU A 142 -5.33 -7.05 -12.55
N LYS A 143 -5.93 -7.67 -11.53
CA LYS A 143 -7.30 -8.22 -11.59
C LYS A 143 -8.35 -7.24 -11.08
N ALA A 144 -7.93 -6.09 -10.55
CA ALA A 144 -8.79 -5.12 -9.87
C ALA A 144 -9.39 -4.06 -10.80
N ASN A 145 -9.62 -4.38 -12.09
CA ASN A 145 -10.20 -3.41 -13.02
C ASN A 145 -11.59 -2.95 -12.57
N GLY A 146 -11.80 -1.64 -12.46
CA GLY A 146 -13.05 -1.05 -11.96
C GLY A 146 -13.17 -1.03 -10.44
N ALA A 147 -12.15 -1.46 -9.69
CA ALA A 147 -12.16 -1.40 -8.24
C ALA A 147 -12.16 0.04 -7.72
N LYS A 148 -12.74 0.22 -6.55
CA LYS A 148 -12.69 1.46 -5.77
C LYS A 148 -12.03 1.16 -4.43
N LEU A 149 -10.78 1.56 -4.28
CA LEU A 149 -10.01 1.34 -3.07
C LEU A 149 -10.35 2.45 -2.08
N LYS A 150 -10.68 2.09 -0.83
CA LYS A 150 -10.91 3.08 0.23
C LYS A 150 -9.56 3.62 0.69
N SER A 151 -9.38 4.94 0.63
CA SER A 151 -8.17 5.56 1.18
C SER A 151 -8.29 5.75 2.70
N ALA A 152 -7.19 6.11 3.37
CA ALA A 152 -7.21 6.47 4.78
C ALA A 152 -7.89 7.82 5.05
N VAL A 153 -8.15 8.63 4.01
CA VAL A 153 -9.03 9.80 4.10
C VAL A 153 -10.48 9.34 4.05
N GLU A 154 -11.26 9.72 5.06
CA GLU A 154 -12.65 9.32 5.21
C GLU A 154 -13.50 9.73 4.00
N GLY A 155 -14.35 8.82 3.52
CA GLY A 155 -15.25 9.05 2.39
C GLY A 155 -14.55 9.17 1.03
N LYS A 156 -13.23 9.05 0.96
CA LYS A 156 -12.46 9.15 -0.28
C LYS A 156 -12.05 7.76 -0.79
N THR A 157 -12.03 7.64 -2.12
CA THR A 157 -11.73 6.39 -2.81
C THR A 157 -10.84 6.63 -4.01
N ILE A 158 -9.89 5.73 -4.24
CA ILE A 158 -9.03 5.70 -5.42
C ILE A 158 -9.67 4.73 -6.42
N GLY A 159 -9.98 5.20 -7.62
CA GLY A 159 -10.48 4.34 -8.68
C GLY A 159 -9.34 3.63 -9.40
N VAL A 160 -9.53 2.36 -9.76
CA VAL A 160 -8.53 1.55 -10.45
C VAL A 160 -9.04 1.17 -11.83
N LYS A 161 -8.24 1.46 -12.85
CA LYS A 161 -8.49 1.05 -14.22
C LYS A 161 -7.30 0.26 -14.74
N VAL A 162 -7.54 -0.98 -15.14
CA VAL A 162 -6.53 -1.85 -15.76
C VAL A 162 -6.82 -1.95 -17.25
N THR A 163 -5.81 -1.72 -18.08
CA THR A 163 -5.93 -1.79 -19.55
C THR A 163 -5.50 -3.14 -20.11
N SER A 164 -5.84 -3.41 -21.38
CA SER A 164 -5.52 -4.66 -22.08
C SER A 164 -4.02 -4.86 -22.33
N LYS A 165 -3.28 -3.77 -22.53
CA LYS A 165 -1.83 -3.75 -22.30
C LYS A 165 -1.65 -3.48 -20.80
N PRO A 166 -0.87 -4.27 -20.04
CA PRO A 166 -0.82 -4.13 -18.59
C PRO A 166 -0.38 -2.70 -18.22
N ALA A 167 -1.34 -1.90 -17.77
CA ALA A 167 -1.15 -0.59 -17.18
C ALA A 167 -2.27 -0.41 -16.15
N ILE A 168 -1.89 0.10 -14.98
CA ILE A 168 -2.82 0.34 -13.88
C ILE A 168 -2.89 1.85 -13.70
N ILE A 169 -4.03 2.41 -14.08
CA ILE A 169 -4.31 3.85 -14.01
C ILE A 169 -5.15 4.07 -12.76
N LEU A 170 -4.73 5.03 -11.93
CA LEU A 170 -5.39 5.42 -10.70
C LEU A 170 -6.12 6.74 -10.93
N SER A 171 -7.40 6.80 -10.60
CA SER A 171 -8.20 8.03 -10.71
C SER A 171 -8.49 8.62 -9.34
N ASP A 172 -8.48 9.94 -9.25
CA ASP A 172 -8.68 10.69 -8.02
C ASP A 172 -9.73 11.82 -8.17
N TYR A 173 -9.66 12.81 -7.27
CA TYR A 173 -10.58 13.95 -7.23
C TYR A 173 -10.02 15.21 -7.93
N ALA A 174 -8.97 15.08 -8.74
CA ALA A 174 -8.37 16.15 -9.53
C ALA A 174 -8.59 15.94 -11.04
N PRO A 175 -9.83 16.09 -11.56
CA PRO A 175 -10.18 15.75 -12.94
C PRO A 175 -9.48 16.59 -14.03
N LYS A 176 -8.86 17.71 -13.64
CA LYS A 176 -8.09 18.57 -14.55
C LYS A 176 -6.63 18.11 -14.69
N LEU A 177 -6.18 17.18 -13.86
CA LEU A 177 -4.85 16.60 -13.92
C LEU A 177 -4.89 15.23 -14.62
N THR A 178 -3.78 14.86 -15.22
CA THR A 178 -3.61 13.51 -15.75
C THR A 178 -3.60 12.51 -14.60
N ASN A 179 -4.43 11.47 -14.72
CA ASN A 179 -4.49 10.38 -13.75
C ASN A 179 -3.12 9.67 -13.61
N PRO A 180 -2.63 9.44 -12.38
CA PRO A 180 -1.40 8.69 -12.14
C PRO A 180 -1.48 7.25 -12.65
N GLN A 181 -0.34 6.70 -13.03
CA GLN A 181 -0.15 5.30 -13.39
C GLN A 181 0.82 4.63 -12.43
N VAL A 182 0.58 3.36 -12.16
CA VAL A 182 1.53 2.52 -11.42
C VAL A 182 2.74 2.22 -12.29
N ILE A 183 3.93 2.49 -11.76
CA ILE A 183 5.21 2.18 -12.40
C ILE A 183 5.50 0.70 -12.18
N LEU A 184 5.31 -0.10 -13.23
CA LEU A 184 5.41 -1.58 -13.15
C LEU A 184 6.79 -2.09 -12.69
N THR A 185 7.85 -1.30 -12.83
CA THR A 185 9.20 -1.63 -12.33
C THR A 185 9.41 -1.28 -10.84
N LYS A 186 8.44 -0.61 -10.22
CA LYS A 186 8.45 -0.17 -8.81
C LYS A 186 7.21 -0.66 -8.04
N VAL A 187 6.72 -1.85 -8.40
CA VAL A 187 5.61 -2.50 -7.68
C VAL A 187 6.11 -3.42 -6.57
N ASP A 188 5.22 -3.79 -5.66
CA ASP A 188 5.48 -4.75 -4.57
C ASP A 188 6.69 -4.38 -3.70
N ILE A 189 6.92 -3.08 -3.49
CA ILE A 189 7.94 -2.60 -2.54
C ILE A 189 7.57 -3.15 -1.16
N ASN A 190 8.54 -3.74 -0.46
CA ASN A 190 8.37 -4.40 0.84
C ASN A 190 7.57 -5.73 0.80
N LYS A 191 7.49 -6.40 -0.35
CA LYS A 191 6.85 -7.73 -0.50
C LYS A 191 7.32 -8.72 0.57
N GLY A 192 6.35 -9.46 1.11
CA GLY A 192 6.57 -10.42 2.20
C GLY A 192 6.30 -9.84 3.59
N ASN A 193 5.98 -8.55 3.68
CA ASN A 193 5.57 -7.87 4.91
C ASN A 193 4.10 -7.42 4.83
N LYS A 194 3.53 -7.05 5.97
CA LYS A 194 2.14 -6.53 6.07
C LYS A 194 1.93 -5.20 5.36
N GLN A 195 3.00 -4.46 5.11
CA GLN A 195 2.92 -3.18 4.42
C GLN A 195 3.57 -3.31 3.05
N VAL A 196 2.89 -2.88 1.99
CA VAL A 196 3.44 -2.87 0.63
C VAL A 196 3.25 -1.50 0.01
N ALA A 197 4.19 -1.09 -0.85
CA ALA A 197 4.03 0.10 -1.66
C ALA A 197 4.16 -0.17 -3.16
N HIS A 198 3.50 0.67 -3.95
CA HIS A 198 3.63 0.70 -5.40
C HIS A 198 4.01 2.11 -5.83
N GLY A 199 5.11 2.24 -6.57
CA GLY A 199 5.53 3.49 -7.15
C GLY A 199 4.52 3.98 -8.20
N ILE A 200 4.18 5.27 -8.17
CA ILE A 200 3.28 5.90 -9.14
C ILE A 200 3.94 7.14 -9.76
N ASP A 201 3.57 7.47 -11.00
CA ASP A 201 4.16 8.56 -11.79
C ASP A 201 3.47 9.94 -11.63
N GLY A 202 2.44 10.00 -10.79
CA GLY A 202 1.67 11.20 -10.48
C GLY A 202 1.25 11.21 -9.00
N VAL A 203 0.95 12.39 -8.46
CA VAL A 203 0.45 12.53 -7.08
C VAL A 203 -1.06 12.46 -7.09
N LEU A 204 -1.65 11.55 -6.31
CA LEU A 204 -3.09 11.44 -6.12
C LEU A 204 -3.60 12.56 -5.21
N LEU A 205 -4.65 13.26 -5.61
CA LEU A 205 -5.23 14.37 -4.84
C LEU A 205 -6.67 14.06 -4.37
N PRO A 206 -6.98 14.26 -3.08
CA PRO A 206 -8.34 14.06 -2.54
C PRO A 206 -9.29 15.23 -2.83
N PHE A 207 -8.84 16.25 -3.58
CA PHE A 207 -9.57 17.45 -3.96
C PHE A 207 -9.13 17.93 -5.36
N ALA A 208 -9.91 18.84 -5.95
CA ALA A 208 -9.53 19.51 -7.17
C ALA A 208 -8.69 20.76 -6.83
N PRO A 209 -7.43 20.87 -7.30
CA PRO A 209 -6.59 22.06 -7.10
C PRO A 209 -6.98 23.24 -8.00
#